data_AF-A0A0C9UMK2-F1
#
_entry.id   AF-A0A0C9UMK2-F1
#
_cell.length_a   1.000
_cell.length_b   1.000
_cell.length_c   1.000
_cell.angle_alpha   90.00
_cell.angle_beta   90.00
_cell.angle_gamma   90.00
#
_symmetry.space_group_name_H-M   'P 1'
#
loop_
_entity.id
_entity.type
_entity.pdbx_description
1 polymer ?
#
loop_
_entity_poly.entity_id
_entity_poly.type
_entity_poly.pdbx_seq_one_letter_code
_entity_poly.pdbx_strand_id
1 'polypeptide(L)'
;DDVIPLQFPQKAKYNDIVTSIPVSKGQYIILSLFAYNRLTQIWGPDANKWKPERFFSGSLKESQKVNVGVIGNVYDIASLI
;
A
#
# COMPACT_ATOMS: atom_id res chain seq x y z
N ASP A 1 15.86 23.41 8.72
CA ASP A 1 16.37 22.55 7.65
C ASP A 1 16.59 21.16 8.21
N ASP A 2 16.39 20.14 7.39
CA ASP A 2 16.52 18.74 7.79
C ASP A 2 16.99 17.90 6.59
N VAL A 3 17.40 16.66 6.84
CA VAL A 3 17.89 15.73 5.81
C VAL A 3 17.16 14.40 5.94
N ILE A 4 16.40 14.04 4.92
CA ILE A 4 15.63 12.79 4.88
C ILE A 4 16.49 11.70 4.24
N PRO A 5 16.88 10.64 4.97
CA PRO A 5 17.61 9.52 4.39
C PRO A 5 16.68 8.68 3.49
N LEU A 6 17.20 8.25 2.34
CA LEU A 6 16.51 7.35 1.43
C LEU A 6 16.83 5.90 1.76
N GLN A 7 15.80 5.07 1.92
CA GLN A 7 15.97 3.62 2.10
C GLN A 7 16.65 2.97 0.89
N PHE A 8 16.31 3.43 -0.31
CA PHE A 8 16.91 2.95 -1.56
C PHE A 8 17.60 4.11 -2.28
N PRO A 9 18.90 4.00 -2.61
CA PRO A 9 19.60 5.02 -3.38
C PRO A 9 18.94 5.26 -4.74
N GLN A 10 18.80 6.53 -5.13
CA GLN A 10 18.18 6.94 -6.38
C GLN A 10 19.21 7.53 -7.33
N LYS A 11 19.10 7.21 -8.62
CA LYS A 11 19.99 7.77 -9.64
C LYS A 11 19.44 9.12 -10.11
N ALA A 12 20.22 10.18 -9.90
CA ALA A 12 19.91 11.51 -10.38
C ALA A 12 20.25 11.68 -11.87
N LYS A 13 19.82 12.83 -12.41
CA LYS A 13 19.98 13.20 -13.83
C LYS A 13 21.44 13.14 -14.32
N TYR A 14 22.41 13.40 -13.44
CA TYR A 14 23.84 13.44 -13.77
C TYR A 14 24.58 12.14 -13.44
N ASN A 15 23.87 11.02 -13.27
CA ASN A 15 24.42 9.74 -12.85
C ASN A 15 24.93 9.72 -11.40
N ASP A 16 24.68 10.79 -10.64
CA ASP A 16 24.95 10.83 -9.21
C ASP A 16 23.97 9.95 -8.44
N ILE A 17 24.48 9.24 -7.44
CA ILE A 17 23.67 8.43 -6.53
C ILE A 17 23.26 9.31 -5.36
N VAL A 18 21.95 9.48 -5.18
CA VAL A 18 21.36 10.23 -4.08
C VAL A 18 20.91 9.24 -3.01
N THR A 19 21.45 9.40 -1.80
CA THR A 19 21.12 8.59 -0.61
C THR A 19 20.31 9.38 0.41
N SER A 20 20.20 10.71 0.26
CA SER A 20 19.43 11.57 1.14
C SER A 20 18.91 12.80 0.41
N ILE A 21 17.81 13.37 0.91
CA ILE A 21 17.19 14.57 0.35
C ILE A 21 17.22 15.67 1.42
N PRO A 22 17.94 16.79 1.20
CA PRO A 22 17.86 17.94 2.08
C PRO A 22 16.50 18.64 1.89
N VAL A 23 15.91 19.09 2.99
CA VAL A 23 14.65 19.84 3.02
C VAL A 23 14.80 21.15 3.77
N SER A 24 14.32 22.23 3.17
CA SER A 24 14.33 23.57 3.77
C SER A 24 13.00 23.91 4.41
N LYS A 25 13.00 24.83 5.38
CA LYS A 25 11.76 25.35 5.98
C LYS A 25 10.85 25.95 4.90
N GLY A 26 9.59 25.50 4.84
CA GLY A 26 8.60 25.99 3.88
C GLY A 26 8.66 25.33 2.49
N GLN A 27 9.53 24.33 2.29
CA GLN A 27 9.60 23.57 1.05
C GLN A 27 8.34 22.70 0.86
N TYR A 28 7.72 22.80 -0.32
CA TYR A 28 6.62 21.93 -0.70
C TYR A 28 7.14 20.56 -1.12
N ILE A 29 6.49 19.51 -0.61
CA ILE A 29 6.81 18.12 -0.92
C ILE A 29 5.63 17.52 -1.67
N ILE A 30 5.88 16.96 -2.85
CA ILE A 30 4.88 16.27 -3.66
C ILE A 30 5.20 14.78 -3.63
N LEU A 31 4.21 13.98 -3.25
CA LEU A 31 4.33 12.53 -3.19
C LEU A 31 3.49 11.90 -4.30
N SER A 32 4.11 11.03 -5.11
CA SER A 32 3.39 10.21 -6.08
C SER A 32 2.96 8.90 -5.41
N LEU A 33 1.79 8.91 -4.76
CA LEU A 33 1.21 7.71 -4.16
C LEU A 33 0.91 6.64 -5.22
N PHE A 34 0.55 7.06 -6.43
CA PHE A 34 0.33 6.16 -7.56
C PHE A 34 1.60 5.39 -7.95
N ALA A 35 2.74 6.08 -8.04
CA ALA A 35 4.02 5.43 -8.36
C ALA A 35 4.48 4.55 -7.20
N TYR A 36 4.34 5.02 -5.96
CA TYR A 36 4.72 4.27 -4.76
C TYR A 36 3.99 2.91 -4.68
N ASN A 37 2.68 2.90 -4.95
CA ASN A 37 1.86 1.69 -4.95
C ASN A 37 2.16 0.71 -6.11
N ARG A 38 3.13 1.05 -6.98
CA ARG A 38 3.58 0.21 -8.10
C ARG A 38 5.08 -0.13 -8.02
N LEU A 39 5.77 0.30 -6.97
CA LEU A 39 7.18 -0.02 -6.77
C LEU A 39 7.35 -1.51 -6.52
N THR A 40 8.03 -2.20 -7.44
CA THR A 40 8.28 -3.65 -7.34
C THR A 40 9.21 -4.02 -6.18
N GLN A 41 10.05 -3.08 -5.75
CA GLN A 41 10.91 -3.24 -4.57
C GLN A 41 10.11 -3.34 -3.26
N ILE A 42 8.91 -2.76 -3.21
CA ILE A 42 8.02 -2.78 -2.05
C ILE A 42 6.95 -3.86 -2.20
N TRP A 43 6.31 -3.91 -3.38
CA TRP A 43 5.11 -4.70 -3.61
C TRP A 43 5.37 -6.04 -4.34
N GLY A 44 6.62 -6.30 -4.72
CA GLY A 44 7.03 -7.48 -5.48
C GLY A 44 6.86 -7.34 -7.00
N PRO A 45 7.21 -8.37 -7.79
CA PRO A 45 7.15 -8.33 -9.26
C PRO A 45 5.75 -8.06 -9.83
N ASP A 46 4.71 -8.36 -9.07
CA ASP A 46 3.30 -8.19 -9.45
C ASP A 46 2.69 -6.86 -8.98
N ALA A 47 3.50 -5.86 -8.59
CA ALA A 47 3.06 -4.55 -8.10
C ALA A 47 2.07 -3.80 -9.02
N ASN A 48 2.13 -4.08 -10.34
CA ASN A 48 1.25 -3.47 -11.33
C ASN A 48 -0.07 -4.23 -11.55
N LYS A 49 -0.30 -5.32 -10.81
CA LYS A 49 -1.51 -6.15 -10.91
C LYS A 49 -2.44 -5.88 -9.74
N TRP A 50 -3.73 -5.72 -10.06
CA TRP A 50 -4.79 -5.80 -9.05
C TRP A 50 -4.80 -7.21 -8.46
N LYS A 51 -4.44 -7.32 -7.19
CA LYS A 51 -4.36 -8.56 -6.43
C LYS A 51 -4.76 -8.24 -4.99
N PRO A 52 -6.05 -8.10 -4.69
CA PRO A 52 -6.55 -7.69 -3.39
C PRO A 52 -6.14 -8.69 -2.29
N GLU A 53 -5.89 -9.94 -2.66
CA GLU A 53 -5.46 -11.02 -1.78
C GLU A 53 -4.14 -10.71 -1.06
N ARG A 54 -3.31 -9.82 -1.62
CA ARG A 54 -2.03 -9.39 -1.00
C ARG A 54 -2.21 -8.69 0.34
N PHE A 55 -3.39 -8.17 0.63
CA PHE A 55 -3.72 -7.48 1.89
C PHE A 55 -4.37 -8.41 2.91
N PHE A 56 -4.67 -9.66 2.55
CA PHE A 56 -5.32 -10.62 3.43
C PHE A 56 -4.32 -11.38 4.33
N SER A 57 -3.01 -11.23 4.10
CA SER A 57 -1.99 -11.83 4.96
C SER A 57 -1.84 -11.04 6.28
N GLY A 58 -2.50 -11.52 7.32
CA GLY A 58 -2.45 -10.97 8.69
C GLY A 58 -3.82 -10.78 9.36
N SER A 59 -4.91 -10.73 8.58
CA SER A 59 -6.28 -10.52 9.08
C SER A 59 -7.17 -11.76 9.02
N LEU A 60 -6.67 -12.89 8.53
CA LEU A 60 -7.36 -14.18 8.60
C LEU A 60 -6.46 -15.23 9.25
N LYS A 61 -6.11 -15.02 10.53
CA LYS A 61 -6.12 -16.20 11.42
C LYS A 61 -7.53 -16.78 11.29
N GLU A 62 -7.66 -18.09 11.19
CA GLU A 62 -8.88 -18.89 10.95
C GLU A 62 -10.19 -18.52 11.71
N SER A 63 -10.22 -17.47 12.54
CA SER A 63 -11.29 -17.14 13.46
C SER A 63 -12.22 -15.98 13.06
N GLN A 64 -12.08 -15.33 11.90
CA GLN A 64 -13.07 -14.34 11.46
C GLN A 64 -13.66 -14.68 10.08
N LYS A 65 -14.47 -15.74 10.05
CA LYS A 65 -15.63 -15.80 9.15
C LYS A 65 -16.59 -14.68 9.55
N VAL A 66 -16.34 -13.45 9.11
CA VAL A 66 -17.40 -12.44 9.03
C VAL A 66 -18.00 -12.55 7.65
N ASN A 67 -19.21 -13.09 7.58
CA ASN A 67 -20.01 -13.19 6.37
C ASN A 67 -20.38 -11.76 5.95
N VAL A 68 -19.55 -11.13 5.11
CA VAL A 68 -19.85 -9.81 4.55
C VAL A 68 -20.56 -10.01 3.21
N GLY A 69 -21.82 -10.39 3.31
CA GLY A 69 -22.79 -10.30 2.23
C GLY A 69 -24.10 -9.80 2.81
N VAL A 70 -24.59 -8.66 2.34
CA VAL A 70 -25.95 -8.17 2.63
C VAL A 70 -27.04 -9.17 2.19
N ILE A 71 -26.65 -10.22 1.47
CA ILE A 71 -27.48 -11.37 1.08
C ILE A 71 -27.54 -12.48 2.15
N GLY A 72 -26.70 -12.41 3.20
CA GLY A 72 -26.57 -13.46 4.22
C GLY A 72 -27.65 -13.45 5.31
N ASN A 73 -28.29 -12.30 5.58
CA ASN A 73 -29.32 -12.19 6.63
C ASN A 73 -30.76 -12.40 6.13
N VAL A 74 -30.99 -12.48 4.82
CA VAL A 74 -32.36 -12.57 4.28
C VAL A 74 -32.89 -14.00 4.33
N TYR A 75 -32.03 -15.01 4.25
CA TYR A 75 -32.43 -16.41 4.36
C TYR A 75 -32.90 -16.81 5.77
N ASP A 76 -32.42 -16.13 6.81
CA ASP A 76 -32.71 -16.49 8.20
C ASP A 76 -34.12 -16.04 8.66
N ILE A 77 -34.67 -14.96 8.09
CA ILE A 77 -36.00 -14.44 8.48
C ILE A 77 -37.12 -15.20 7.75
N ALA A 78 -36.86 -15.74 6.55
CA ALA A 78 -37.86 -16.49 5.78
C ALA A 78 -38.15 -17.90 6.33
N SER A 79 -37.35 -18.39 7.29
CA SER A 79 -37.52 -19.70 7.92
C SER A 79 -38.12 -19.60 9.34
N LEU A 80 -38.49 -18.39 9.78
CA LEU A 80 -39.08 -18.11 11.10
C LEU A 80 -40.46 -17.45 10.99
N ILE A 81 -41.26 -17.88 10.01
CA ILE A 81 -42.72 -17.71 9.91
C ILE A 81 -43.28 -19.01 9.35
#